data_AF-A0A3D5CHQ4-F1
#
_entry.id   AF-A0A3D5CHQ4-F1
#
_cell.length_a   1.000
_cell.length_b   1.000
_cell.length_c   1.000
_cell.angle_alpha   90.00
_cell.angle_beta   90.00
_cell.angle_gamma   90.00
#
_symmetry.space_group_name_H-M   'P 1'
#
loop_
_entity.id
_entity.type
_entity.pdbx_description
1 polymer ?
#
loop_
_entity_poly.entity_id
_entity_poly.type
_entity_poly.pdbx_seq_one_letter_code
_entity_poly.pdbx_strand_id
1 'polypeptide(L)'
;VLVAAYFTTIAPTQGFQIGLAGIAAAAIGGLGSLLGAVIGGLVLGVAEGFGVGLWGDSARQLITFGALLLVLWIRPEGILGKKTVRREPLTGTFFAQARPVVMRRWQVAVLIALALIPTIPGVFDGYAVQIGVQILAFAMIALSMTVIGGAAGQLSLGQAGPVALGAYAAAMLTKDAGLPFLVAAPLAGLVSAVLIAVLNAPSWRLSGHYPAIATLATGAAISAVLLVATPITGGGSGIAQIPLPDIFGIQISSTTQFYALGLGILLVLILLVHRLGRSHLGLTWRAIRDDEVAARSAGIATPQYKSLAFGIGGFIAGVAGAFWAAQFGFVEPKIFNPNLSFQIVIIAVLGSMLRPFGAVLGSIVLVGGLELFRVASETRLLIYGVVLLLLIWFRPQGMWTLPLPFARLFRRADAGTPVVAEQSASAGLVGTLTPAGRARTGAAERTGPAERTGTDGGEETRS
;
A
#
# COMPACT_ATOMS: atom_id res chain seq x y z
N VAL A 1 -15.87 27.84 -4.04
CA VAL A 1 -16.30 29.22 -4.37
C VAL A 1 -15.15 30.03 -4.95
N LEU A 2 -14.06 30.31 -4.22
CA LEU A 2 -12.94 31.10 -4.76
C LEU A 2 -12.29 30.49 -6.01
N VAL A 3 -12.16 29.17 -6.05
CA VAL A 3 -11.72 28.42 -7.24
C VAL A 3 -12.60 28.69 -8.46
N ALA A 4 -13.92 28.72 -8.27
CA ALA A 4 -14.88 28.95 -9.35
C ALA A 4 -14.74 30.36 -9.94
N ALA A 5 -14.23 31.33 -9.16
CA ALA A 5 -13.92 32.66 -9.64
C ALA A 5 -12.59 32.74 -10.42
N TYR A 6 -11.67 31.79 -10.20
CA TYR A 6 -10.39 31.71 -10.92
C TYR A 6 -10.52 31.00 -12.27
N PHE A 7 -11.31 29.91 -12.33
CA PHE A 7 -11.52 29.16 -13.56
C PHE A 7 -12.72 29.70 -14.34
N THR A 8 -12.50 30.12 -15.59
CA THR A 8 -13.55 30.59 -16.50
C THR A 8 -14.49 29.48 -16.97
N THR A 9 -14.10 28.22 -16.76
CA THR A 9 -14.89 27.02 -17.07
C THR A 9 -14.73 26.01 -15.93
N ILE A 10 -15.85 25.53 -15.40
CA ILE A 10 -15.86 24.56 -14.30
C ILE A 10 -16.42 23.25 -14.82
N ALA A 11 -15.62 22.19 -14.71
CA ALA A 11 -16.07 20.82 -14.99
C ALA A 11 -16.29 20.06 -13.68
N PRO A 12 -17.23 19.08 -13.63
CA PRO A 12 -17.50 18.28 -12.43
C PRO A 12 -16.27 17.55 -11.86
N THR A 13 -15.29 17.24 -12.70
CA THR A 13 -14.05 16.53 -12.34
C THR A 13 -12.97 17.43 -11.74
N GLN A 14 -13.10 18.76 -11.85
CA GLN A 14 -12.09 19.71 -11.38
C GLN A 14 -11.90 19.66 -9.86
N GLY A 15 -12.97 19.41 -9.10
CA GLY A 15 -12.91 19.33 -7.63
C GLY A 15 -11.89 18.33 -7.11
N PHE A 16 -11.64 17.25 -7.84
CA PHE A 16 -10.64 16.25 -7.48
C PHE A 16 -9.20 16.76 -7.59
N GLN A 17 -8.87 17.48 -8.67
CA GLN A 17 -7.53 18.03 -8.87
C GLN A 17 -7.20 19.10 -7.82
N ILE A 18 -8.18 19.96 -7.51
CA ILE A 18 -8.04 20.99 -6.49
C ILE A 18 -7.94 20.36 -5.09
N GLY A 19 -8.74 19.32 -4.82
CA GLY A 19 -8.67 18.58 -3.56
C GLY A 19 -7.29 17.98 -3.33
N LEU A 20 -6.68 17.40 -4.37
CA LEU A 20 -5.30 16.89 -4.30
C LEU A 20 -4.27 18.00 -4.03
N ALA A 21 -4.38 19.15 -4.69
CA ALA A 21 -3.51 20.30 -4.42
C ALA A 21 -3.68 20.82 -2.98
N GLY A 22 -4.91 20.85 -2.46
CA GLY A 22 -5.20 21.21 -1.07
C GLY A 22 -4.59 20.22 -0.05
N ILE A 23 -4.68 18.91 -0.32
CA ILE A 23 -4.02 17.88 0.51
C ILE A 23 -2.50 18.04 0.46
N ALA A 24 -1.93 18.32 -0.72
CA ALA A 24 -0.50 18.56 -0.88
C ALA A 24 -0.05 19.80 -0.08
N ALA A 25 -0.78 20.91 -0.18
CA ALA A 25 -0.53 22.12 0.59
C ALA A 25 -0.57 21.86 2.10
N ALA A 26 -1.59 21.14 2.58
CA ALA A 26 -1.73 20.79 3.99
C ALA A 26 -0.61 19.87 4.48
N ALA A 27 -0.19 18.91 3.65
CA ALA A 27 0.92 18.02 3.98
C ALA A 27 2.28 18.73 3.98
N ILE A 28 2.51 19.68 3.04
CA ILE A 28 3.69 20.55 3.04
C ILE A 28 3.73 21.43 4.30
N GLY A 29 2.58 22.04 4.65
CA GLY A 29 2.43 22.89 5.81
C GLY A 29 2.52 22.17 7.17
N GLY A 30 2.12 20.89 7.17
CA GLY A 30 2.02 20.01 8.34
C GLY A 30 0.57 19.71 8.70
N LEU A 31 0.19 18.43 8.59
CA LEU A 31 -1.18 17.98 8.88
C LEU A 31 -1.46 18.13 10.39
N GLY A 32 -2.40 19.01 10.72
CA GLY A 32 -2.76 19.33 12.11
C GLY A 32 -2.44 20.76 12.54
N SER A 33 -1.81 21.57 11.68
CA SER A 33 -1.63 23.02 11.90
C SER A 33 -2.41 23.81 10.86
N LEU A 34 -3.43 24.58 11.31
CA LEU A 34 -4.19 25.47 10.43
C LEU A 34 -3.25 26.50 9.76
N LEU A 35 -2.38 27.12 10.56
CA LEU A 35 -1.40 28.10 10.08
C LEU A 35 -0.40 27.46 9.12
N GLY A 36 0.04 26.23 9.44
CA GLY A 36 0.89 25.43 8.56
C GLY A 36 0.26 25.23 7.19
N ALA A 37 -0.99 24.78 7.14
CA ALA A 37 -1.71 24.54 5.89
C ALA A 37 -1.90 25.83 5.06
N VAL A 38 -2.17 26.97 5.70
CA VAL A 38 -2.28 28.27 5.00
C VAL A 38 -0.95 28.68 4.38
N ILE A 39 0.16 28.58 5.12
CA ILE A 39 1.50 28.89 4.62
C ILE A 39 1.89 27.91 3.50
N GLY A 40 1.63 26.61 3.70
CA GLY A 40 1.86 25.59 2.69
C GLY A 40 1.11 25.86 1.40
N GLY A 41 -0.16 26.28 1.49
CA GLY A 41 -0.98 26.66 0.34
C GLY A 41 -0.47 27.90 -0.40
N LEU A 42 -0.05 28.93 0.34
CA LEU A 42 0.55 30.13 -0.26
C LEU A 42 1.87 29.82 -0.98
N VAL A 43 2.78 29.08 -0.32
CA VAL A 43 4.06 28.69 -0.91
C VAL A 43 3.85 27.83 -2.16
N LEU A 44 2.95 26.84 -2.07
CA LEU A 44 2.63 25.96 -3.19
C LEU A 44 1.99 26.73 -4.35
N GLY A 45 1.04 27.62 -4.07
CA GLY A 45 0.37 28.43 -5.08
C GLY A 45 1.33 29.39 -5.79
N VAL A 46 2.25 30.01 -5.05
CA VAL A 46 3.32 30.84 -5.64
C VAL A 46 4.24 29.99 -6.51
N ALA A 47 4.70 28.83 -6.01
CA ALA A 47 5.56 27.93 -6.77
C ALA A 47 4.89 27.44 -8.06
N GLU A 48 3.61 27.07 -8.01
CA GLU A 48 2.83 26.70 -9.19
C GLU A 48 2.67 27.87 -10.16
N GLY A 49 2.34 29.06 -9.65
CA GLY A 49 2.15 30.25 -10.48
C GLY A 49 3.42 30.62 -11.26
N PHE A 50 4.56 30.68 -10.59
CA PHE A 50 5.86 30.94 -11.24
C PHE A 50 6.28 29.81 -12.16
N GLY A 51 6.15 28.56 -11.73
CA GLY A 51 6.61 27.43 -12.52
C GLY A 51 5.76 27.18 -13.76
N VAL A 52 4.45 27.46 -13.72
CA VAL A 52 3.60 27.47 -14.92
C VAL A 52 4.00 28.60 -15.87
N GLY A 53 4.43 29.75 -15.35
CA GLY A 53 4.95 30.85 -16.16
C GLY A 53 6.25 30.50 -16.91
N LEU A 54 7.10 29.64 -16.34
CA LEU A 54 8.39 29.25 -16.93
C LEU A 54 8.31 28.00 -17.82
N TRP A 55 7.56 26.98 -17.40
CA TRP A 55 7.54 25.65 -18.01
C TRP A 55 6.17 25.24 -18.58
N GLY A 56 5.19 26.14 -18.54
CA GLY A 56 3.83 25.89 -19.01
C GLY A 56 2.99 25.07 -18.03
N ASP A 57 1.72 24.84 -18.41
CA ASP A 57 0.72 24.21 -17.53
C ASP A 57 1.06 22.75 -17.18
N SER A 58 1.81 22.05 -18.03
CA SER A 58 2.24 20.66 -17.83
C SER A 58 3.15 20.50 -16.59
N ALA A 59 3.87 21.55 -16.20
CA ALA A 59 4.73 21.51 -15.03
C ALA A 59 3.98 21.67 -13.71
N ARG A 60 2.71 22.11 -13.70
CA ARG A 60 1.95 22.38 -12.46
C ARG A 60 1.96 21.18 -11.54
N GLN A 61 1.52 20.01 -12.03
CA GLN A 61 1.45 18.79 -11.23
C GLN A 61 2.82 18.32 -10.75
N LEU A 62 3.86 18.52 -11.57
CA LEU A 62 5.23 18.18 -11.21
C LEU A 62 5.71 19.03 -10.03
N ILE A 63 5.39 20.32 -10.04
CA ILE A 63 5.70 21.25 -8.95
C ILE A 63 4.91 20.87 -7.70
N THR A 64 3.60 20.64 -7.83
CA THR A 64 2.72 20.28 -6.71
C THR A 64 3.22 19.05 -5.96
N PHE A 65 3.39 17.93 -6.67
CA PHE A 65 3.77 16.65 -6.06
C PHE A 65 5.27 16.54 -5.80
N GLY A 66 6.10 17.19 -6.60
CA GLY A 66 7.55 17.29 -6.39
C GLY A 66 7.88 18.09 -5.13
N ALA A 67 7.25 19.24 -4.92
CA ALA A 67 7.40 20.03 -3.69
C ALA A 67 6.92 19.25 -2.46
N LEU A 68 5.78 18.55 -2.58
CA LEU A 68 5.28 17.68 -1.52
C LEU A 68 6.28 16.58 -1.14
N LEU A 69 6.84 15.86 -2.13
CA LEU A 69 7.83 14.83 -1.87
C LEU A 69 9.13 15.39 -1.29
N LEU A 70 9.60 16.53 -1.79
CA LEU A 70 10.79 17.20 -1.29
C LEU A 70 10.62 17.60 0.18
N VAL A 71 9.47 18.19 0.52
CA VAL A 71 9.17 18.57 1.90
C VAL A 71 9.07 17.33 2.79
N LEU A 72 8.39 16.26 2.34
CA LEU A 72 8.34 15.00 3.10
C LEU A 72 9.71 14.34 3.27
N TRP A 73 10.63 14.53 2.31
CA TRP A 73 11.98 14.00 2.39
C TRP A 73 12.83 14.73 3.43
N ILE A 74 12.73 16.07 3.49
CA ILE A 74 13.47 16.90 4.44
C ILE A 74 12.81 16.87 5.82
N ARG A 75 11.49 17.08 5.88
CA ARG A 75 10.68 17.14 7.09
C ARG A 75 9.37 16.35 6.93
N PRO A 76 9.30 15.11 7.45
CA PRO A 76 8.14 14.23 7.30
C PRO A 76 6.83 14.77 7.90
N GLU A 77 6.93 15.70 8.87
CA GLU A 77 5.80 16.30 9.57
C GLU A 77 5.30 17.60 8.89
N GLY A 78 5.92 18.02 7.79
CA GLY A 78 5.72 19.34 7.18
C GLY A 78 6.57 20.42 7.84
N ILE A 79 6.49 21.64 7.31
CA ILE A 79 7.33 22.77 7.73
C ILE A 79 7.01 23.19 9.18
N LEU A 80 5.72 23.18 9.56
CA LEU A 80 5.22 23.63 10.86
C LEU A 80 4.49 22.52 11.65
N GLY A 81 4.67 21.26 11.29
CA GLY A 81 4.10 20.12 12.02
C GLY A 81 4.67 20.00 13.42
N LYS A 82 3.81 19.72 14.41
CA LYS A 82 4.23 19.34 15.76
C LYS A 82 4.33 17.81 15.84
N LYS A 83 5.31 17.30 16.60
CA LYS A 83 5.59 15.87 16.88
C LYS A 83 4.49 15.14 17.69
N THR A 84 3.22 15.49 17.53
CA THR A 84 2.12 14.98 18.38
C THR A 84 1.30 13.89 17.70
N VAL A 85 1.88 13.12 16.76
CA VAL A 85 1.20 11.94 16.24
C VAL A 85 1.40 10.80 17.23
N ARG A 86 0.39 10.62 18.10
CA ARG A 86 0.20 9.38 18.84
C ARG A 86 0.17 8.25 17.80
N ARG A 87 1.13 7.33 17.87
CA ARG A 87 1.15 6.14 17.01
C ARG A 87 -0.05 5.29 17.41
N GLU A 88 -1.20 5.53 16.79
CA GLU A 88 -2.33 4.63 16.94
C GLU A 88 -1.93 3.31 16.27
N PRO A 89 -1.95 2.19 17.01
CA PRO A 89 -1.82 0.90 16.39
C PRO A 89 -3.00 0.76 15.42
N LEU A 90 -2.72 0.71 14.11
CA LEU A 90 -3.72 0.43 13.06
C LEU A 90 -4.35 -0.98 13.20
N THR A 91 -4.00 -1.71 14.25
CA THR A 91 -4.29 -3.11 14.55
C THR A 91 -5.77 -3.42 14.82
N GLY A 92 -6.69 -2.43 14.77
CA GLY A 92 -8.07 -2.60 15.23
C GLY A 92 -9.18 -2.63 14.16
N THR A 93 -9.21 -1.66 13.25
CA THR A 93 -10.49 -1.32 12.56
C THR A 93 -10.54 -1.65 11.08
N PHE A 94 -9.42 -1.66 10.35
CA PHE A 94 -9.43 -1.87 8.89
C PHE A 94 -8.76 -3.16 8.42
N PHE A 95 -7.98 -3.84 9.27
CA PHE A 95 -7.17 -4.97 8.86
C PHE A 95 -7.42 -6.19 9.74
N ALA A 96 -8.02 -7.24 9.17
CA ALA A 96 -8.22 -8.51 9.86
C ALA A 96 -6.88 -9.15 10.27
N GLN A 97 -6.87 -9.82 11.43
CA GLN A 97 -5.74 -10.58 11.97
C GLN A 97 -5.14 -11.53 10.92
N ALA A 98 -3.81 -11.53 10.84
CA ALA A 98 -3.04 -12.24 9.83
C ALA A 98 -3.32 -13.74 9.83
N ARG A 99 -3.96 -14.25 8.77
CA ARG A 99 -3.89 -15.67 8.42
C ARG A 99 -2.78 -15.88 7.38
N PRO A 100 -2.03 -16.99 7.45
CA PRO A 100 -0.99 -17.27 6.46
C PRO A 100 -1.57 -17.27 5.04
N VAL A 101 -0.76 -16.79 4.08
CA VAL A 101 -1.07 -16.78 2.64
C VAL A 101 -1.01 -18.22 2.12
N VAL A 102 -2.01 -19.04 2.46
CA VAL A 102 -2.11 -20.42 1.99
C VAL A 102 -3.10 -20.46 0.83
N MET A 103 -2.59 -20.72 -0.37
CA MET A 103 -3.42 -21.12 -1.49
C MET A 103 -3.90 -22.56 -1.25
N ARG A 104 -5.22 -22.76 -1.25
CA ARG A 104 -5.80 -24.10 -1.25
C ARG A 104 -5.68 -24.64 -2.68
N ARG A 105 -5.34 -25.93 -2.85
CA ARG A 105 -5.12 -26.56 -4.18
C ARG A 105 -6.27 -26.32 -5.16
N TRP A 106 -7.50 -26.24 -4.66
CA TRP A 106 -8.68 -25.95 -5.48
C TRP A 106 -8.72 -24.52 -6.05
N GLN A 107 -8.12 -23.52 -5.38
CA GLN A 107 -8.02 -22.16 -5.91
C GLN A 107 -7.08 -22.07 -7.11
N VAL A 108 -6.01 -22.88 -7.09
CA VAL A 108 -5.12 -23.05 -8.25
C VAL A 108 -5.88 -23.73 -9.39
N ALA A 109 -6.68 -24.76 -9.09
CA ALA A 109 -7.54 -25.42 -10.07
C ALA A 109 -8.61 -24.47 -10.66
N VAL A 110 -9.18 -23.55 -9.87
CA VAL A 110 -10.13 -22.53 -10.36
C VAL A 110 -9.43 -21.49 -11.23
N LEU A 111 -8.21 -21.06 -10.89
CA LEU A 111 -7.42 -20.18 -11.76
C LEU A 111 -7.07 -20.85 -13.09
N ILE A 112 -6.74 -22.14 -13.05
CA ILE A 112 -6.46 -22.96 -14.25
C ILE A 112 -7.75 -23.20 -15.05
N ALA A 113 -8.89 -23.42 -14.40
CA ALA A 113 -10.17 -23.56 -15.08
C ALA A 113 -10.57 -22.24 -15.75
N LEU A 114 -10.45 -21.10 -15.04
CA LEU A 114 -10.64 -19.76 -15.60
C LEU A 114 -9.64 -19.47 -16.73
N ALA A 115 -8.45 -20.08 -16.69
CA ALA A 115 -7.45 -19.99 -17.74
C ALA A 115 -7.82 -20.73 -19.02
N LEU A 116 -8.38 -21.93 -18.90
CA LEU A 116 -8.72 -22.76 -20.05
C LEU A 116 -9.99 -22.29 -20.76
N ILE A 117 -10.96 -21.75 -20.01
CA ILE A 117 -12.29 -21.39 -20.53
C ILE A 117 -12.24 -20.44 -21.75
N PRO A 118 -11.44 -19.35 -21.76
CA PRO A 118 -11.35 -18.45 -22.92
C PRO A 118 -10.42 -18.92 -24.04
N THR A 119 -9.58 -19.94 -23.79
CA THR A 119 -8.63 -20.47 -24.79
C THR A 119 -9.24 -21.48 -25.74
N ILE A 120 -10.47 -21.93 -25.49
CA ILE A 120 -11.19 -22.83 -26.39
C ILE A 120 -11.70 -22.00 -27.58
N PRO A 121 -11.18 -22.24 -28.82
CA PRO A 121 -11.61 -21.50 -30.00
C PRO A 121 -13.12 -21.69 -30.22
N GLY A 122 -13.85 -20.59 -30.40
CA GLY A 122 -15.29 -20.61 -30.73
C GLY A 122 -16.27 -20.52 -29.56
N VAL A 123 -15.80 -20.47 -28.29
CA VAL A 123 -16.70 -20.40 -27.12
C VAL A 123 -17.02 -18.97 -26.69
N PHE A 124 -16.12 -18.01 -26.94
CA PHE A 124 -16.29 -16.61 -26.52
C PHE A 124 -16.08 -15.64 -27.68
N ASP A 125 -16.89 -14.59 -27.70
CA ASP A 125 -16.71 -13.43 -28.59
C ASP A 125 -15.36 -12.73 -28.30
N GLY A 126 -14.73 -12.16 -29.33
CA GLY A 126 -13.43 -11.48 -29.21
C GLY A 126 -13.45 -10.36 -28.17
N TYR A 127 -14.63 -9.76 -27.96
CA TYR A 127 -14.87 -8.78 -26.91
C TYR A 127 -14.69 -9.33 -25.49
N ALA A 128 -15.24 -10.52 -25.20
CA ALA A 128 -15.14 -11.15 -23.89
C ALA A 128 -13.68 -11.50 -23.55
N VAL A 129 -12.90 -11.95 -24.54
CA VAL A 129 -11.47 -12.22 -24.38
C VAL A 129 -10.71 -10.93 -24.07
N GLN A 130 -11.03 -9.82 -24.73
CA GLN A 130 -10.40 -8.52 -24.48
C GLN A 130 -10.67 -8.01 -23.06
N ILE A 131 -11.89 -8.18 -22.54
CA ILE A 131 -12.22 -7.90 -21.14
C ILE A 131 -11.39 -8.80 -20.21
N GLY A 132 -11.24 -10.08 -20.56
CA GLY A 132 -10.39 -11.02 -19.85
C GLY A 132 -8.94 -10.53 -19.74
N VAL A 133 -8.36 -10.02 -20.83
CA VAL A 133 -7.01 -9.43 -20.84
C VAL A 133 -6.93 -8.24 -19.89
N GLN A 134 -7.95 -7.37 -19.89
CA GLN A 134 -8.00 -6.22 -18.98
C GLN A 134 -8.12 -6.64 -17.50
N ILE A 135 -8.94 -7.67 -17.21
CA ILE A 135 -9.03 -8.26 -15.87
C ILE A 135 -7.65 -8.77 -15.42
N LEU A 136 -6.91 -9.46 -16.29
CA LEU A 136 -5.57 -9.96 -15.97
C LEU A 136 -4.59 -8.82 -15.69
N ALA A 137 -4.60 -7.75 -16.49
CA ALA A 137 -3.77 -6.57 -16.27
C ALA A 137 -4.02 -5.97 -14.88
N PHE A 138 -5.29 -5.68 -14.56
CA PHE A 138 -5.65 -5.15 -13.25
C PHE A 138 -5.37 -6.14 -12.10
N ALA A 139 -5.48 -7.45 -12.34
CA ALA A 139 -5.18 -8.47 -11.32
C ALA A 139 -3.69 -8.50 -10.97
N MET A 140 -2.81 -8.37 -11.97
CA MET A 140 -1.37 -8.25 -11.75
C MET A 140 -1.01 -6.99 -10.96
N ILE A 141 -1.64 -5.85 -11.29
CA ILE A 141 -1.43 -4.61 -10.55
C ILE A 141 -2.02 -4.69 -9.13
N ALA A 142 -3.19 -5.29 -8.94
CA ALA A 142 -3.74 -5.48 -7.60
C ALA A 142 -2.89 -6.45 -6.76
N LEU A 143 -2.17 -7.37 -7.41
CA LEU A 143 -1.27 -8.30 -6.74
C LEU A 143 -0.03 -7.59 -6.18
N SER A 144 0.48 -6.51 -6.78
CA SER A 144 1.52 -5.68 -6.14
C SER A 144 1.03 -5.07 -4.83
N MET A 145 -0.24 -4.64 -4.80
CA MET A 145 -0.88 -4.08 -3.60
C MET A 145 -1.04 -5.13 -2.50
N THR A 146 -1.21 -6.41 -2.83
CA THR A 146 -1.22 -7.49 -1.81
C THR A 146 0.15 -7.67 -1.13
N VAL A 147 1.26 -7.32 -1.79
CA VAL A 147 2.59 -7.33 -1.15
C VAL A 147 2.73 -6.12 -0.22
N ILE A 148 2.44 -4.92 -0.72
CA ILE A 148 2.66 -3.67 0.03
C ILE A 148 1.63 -3.53 1.18
N GLY A 149 0.34 -3.62 0.87
CA GLY A 149 -0.75 -3.50 1.84
C GLY A 149 -0.97 -4.76 2.65
N GLY A 150 -0.93 -5.92 2.00
CA GLY A 150 -1.21 -7.20 2.64
C GLY A 150 -0.08 -7.73 3.52
N ALA A 151 1.17 -7.69 3.04
CA ALA A 151 2.30 -8.19 3.83
C ALA A 151 2.87 -7.10 4.75
N ALA A 152 3.24 -5.94 4.21
CA ALA A 152 3.92 -4.89 4.98
C ALA A 152 2.98 -3.96 5.77
N GLY A 153 1.66 -4.07 5.58
CA GLY A 153 0.67 -3.33 6.35
C GLY A 153 0.55 -1.84 5.99
N GLN A 154 1.04 -1.43 4.82
CA GLN A 154 1.00 -0.03 4.38
C GLN A 154 0.09 0.12 3.15
N LEU A 155 -0.90 1.01 3.25
CA LEU A 155 -1.73 1.35 2.11
C LEU A 155 -0.94 2.25 1.15
N SER A 156 -0.71 1.79 -0.09
CA SER A 156 -0.13 2.60 -1.16
C SER A 156 -1.22 3.17 -2.06
N LEU A 157 -1.34 4.49 -2.11
CA LEU A 157 -2.30 5.22 -2.95
C LEU A 157 -1.73 5.70 -4.30
N GLY A 158 -0.45 5.43 -4.59
CA GLY A 158 0.19 5.82 -5.86
C GLY A 158 0.63 4.66 -6.75
N GLN A 159 -0.16 3.57 -6.81
CA GLN A 159 0.19 2.39 -7.60
C GLN A 159 0.29 2.66 -9.11
N ALA A 160 -0.32 3.73 -9.63
CA ALA A 160 -0.17 4.13 -11.03
C ALA A 160 1.28 4.48 -11.40
N GLY A 161 2.08 5.03 -10.48
CA GLY A 161 3.49 5.37 -10.74
C GLY A 161 4.37 4.17 -11.07
N PRO A 162 4.44 3.13 -10.21
CA PRO A 162 5.15 1.89 -10.50
C PRO A 162 4.75 1.23 -11.83
N VAL A 163 3.46 1.30 -12.17
CA VAL A 163 2.94 0.77 -13.45
C VAL A 163 3.42 1.63 -14.61
N ALA A 164 3.39 2.96 -14.48
CA ALA A 164 3.90 3.88 -15.48
C ALA A 164 5.38 3.64 -15.77
N LEU A 165 6.21 3.54 -14.73
CA LEU A 165 7.64 3.27 -14.87
C LEU A 165 7.90 1.95 -15.62
N GLY A 166 7.16 0.89 -15.30
CA GLY A 166 7.27 -0.38 -16.00
C GLY A 166 6.80 -0.31 -17.45
N ALA A 167 5.70 0.40 -17.73
CA ALA A 167 5.19 0.57 -19.08
C ALA A 167 6.18 1.34 -19.98
N TYR A 168 6.73 2.45 -19.49
CA TYR A 168 7.74 3.23 -20.21
C TYR A 168 9.07 2.50 -20.35
N ALA A 169 9.56 1.86 -19.30
CA ALA A 169 10.78 1.07 -19.37
C ALA A 169 10.64 -0.08 -20.37
N ALA A 170 9.51 -0.79 -20.37
CA ALA A 170 9.25 -1.85 -21.34
C ALA A 170 9.18 -1.31 -22.77
N ALA A 171 8.47 -0.18 -22.98
CA ALA A 171 8.37 0.45 -24.29
C ALA A 171 9.75 0.82 -24.86
N MET A 172 10.64 1.39 -24.04
CA MET A 172 12.01 1.74 -24.45
C MET A 172 12.87 0.48 -24.71
N LEU A 173 12.77 -0.53 -23.84
CA LEU A 173 13.54 -1.77 -23.98
C LEU A 173 13.14 -2.58 -25.22
N THR A 174 11.86 -2.60 -25.58
CA THR A 174 11.40 -3.33 -26.77
C THR A 174 11.58 -2.51 -28.04
N LYS A 175 11.32 -1.20 -28.02
CA LYS A 175 11.39 -0.33 -29.20
C LYS A 175 12.81 0.09 -29.55
N ASP A 176 13.58 0.57 -28.58
CA ASP A 176 14.90 1.17 -28.83
C ASP A 176 16.02 0.11 -28.73
N ALA A 177 15.92 -0.79 -27.74
CA ALA A 177 16.92 -1.84 -27.53
C ALA A 177 16.59 -3.17 -28.25
N GLY A 178 15.41 -3.29 -28.86
CA GLY A 178 15.00 -4.48 -29.62
C GLY A 178 14.94 -5.77 -28.79
N LEU A 179 14.83 -5.66 -27.47
CA LEU A 179 14.85 -6.82 -26.59
C LEU A 179 13.53 -7.61 -26.70
N PRO A 180 13.60 -8.95 -26.65
CA PRO A 180 12.39 -9.77 -26.65
C PRO A 180 11.55 -9.46 -25.40
N PHE A 181 10.23 -9.45 -25.56
CA PHE A 181 9.30 -9.05 -24.51
C PHE A 181 9.48 -9.84 -23.20
N LEU A 182 9.82 -11.12 -23.30
CA LEU A 182 10.10 -12.00 -22.14
C LEU A 182 11.26 -11.52 -21.27
N VAL A 183 12.24 -10.83 -21.85
CA VAL A 183 13.39 -10.24 -21.13
C VAL A 183 13.10 -8.79 -20.75
N ALA A 184 12.43 -8.04 -21.63
CA ALA A 184 12.05 -6.67 -21.38
C ALA A 184 11.09 -6.53 -20.19
N ALA A 185 10.12 -7.43 -20.03
CA ALA A 185 9.14 -7.38 -18.94
C ALA A 185 9.77 -7.48 -17.53
N PRO A 186 10.61 -8.48 -17.20
CA PRO A 186 11.27 -8.53 -15.89
C PRO A 186 12.30 -7.41 -15.69
N LEU A 187 13.00 -6.96 -16.75
CA LEU A 187 13.90 -5.81 -16.64
C LEU A 187 13.13 -4.51 -16.36
N ALA A 188 12.00 -4.29 -17.01
CA ALA A 188 11.11 -3.16 -16.73
C ALA A 188 10.57 -3.22 -15.29
N GLY A 189 10.23 -4.43 -14.82
CA GLY A 189 9.93 -4.69 -13.41
C GLY A 189 11.07 -4.27 -12.49
N LEU A 190 12.32 -4.64 -12.81
CA LEU A 190 13.49 -4.31 -12.00
C LEU A 190 13.75 -2.80 -11.96
N VAL A 191 13.63 -2.10 -13.09
CA VAL A 191 13.73 -0.64 -13.17
C VAL A 191 12.67 0.01 -12.26
N SER A 192 11.42 -0.44 -12.36
CA SER A 192 10.34 0.04 -11.49
C SER A 192 10.64 -0.26 -10.01
N ALA A 193 11.12 -1.46 -9.68
CA ALA A 193 11.47 -1.85 -8.31
C ALA A 193 12.51 -0.92 -7.67
N VAL A 194 13.59 -0.62 -8.41
CA VAL A 194 14.68 0.25 -7.93
C VAL A 194 14.17 1.68 -7.76
N LEU A 195 13.52 2.24 -8.78
CA LEU A 195 13.03 3.62 -8.73
C LEU A 195 11.97 3.80 -7.64
N ILE A 196 11.04 2.86 -7.48
CA ILE A 196 9.99 2.93 -6.46
C ILE A 196 10.55 2.75 -5.05
N ALA A 197 11.56 1.91 -4.87
CA ALA A 197 12.27 1.82 -3.60
C ALA A 197 12.95 3.16 -3.28
N VAL A 198 13.68 3.76 -4.22
CA VAL A 198 14.38 5.04 -3.99
C VAL A 198 13.39 6.18 -3.74
N LEU A 199 12.38 6.35 -4.58
CA LEU A 199 11.43 7.45 -4.50
C LEU A 199 10.53 7.37 -3.25
N ASN A 200 10.21 6.16 -2.78
CA ASN A 200 9.46 5.98 -1.53
C ASN A 200 10.34 5.87 -0.28
N ALA A 201 11.64 6.15 -0.38
CA ALA A 201 12.53 6.17 0.78
C ALA A 201 12.04 7.08 1.94
N PRO A 202 11.46 8.27 1.68
CA PRO A 202 10.88 9.10 2.74
C PRO A 202 9.74 8.39 3.49
N SER A 203 8.94 7.60 2.78
CA SER A 203 7.76 6.89 3.31
C SER A 203 8.10 5.86 4.38
N TRP A 204 9.34 5.38 4.44
CA TRP A 204 9.76 4.38 5.43
C TRP A 204 9.89 4.95 6.84
N ARG A 205 10.15 6.25 6.95
CA ARG A 205 10.26 6.98 8.23
C ARG A 205 8.90 7.46 8.75
N LEU A 206 7.89 7.45 7.88
CA LEU A 206 6.53 7.90 8.17
C LEU A 206 5.71 6.82 8.90
N SER A 207 4.76 7.26 9.72
CA SER A 207 3.82 6.39 10.45
C SER A 207 2.39 6.92 10.30
N GLY A 208 1.38 6.06 10.52
CA GLY A 208 -0.02 6.44 10.37
C GLY A 208 -0.42 6.61 8.90
N HIS A 209 -1.03 7.75 8.55
CA HIS A 209 -1.63 7.98 7.23
C HIS A 209 -0.65 8.65 6.24
N TYR A 210 0.46 9.18 6.74
CA TYR A 210 1.49 9.84 5.95
C TYR A 210 2.13 8.96 4.86
N PRO A 211 2.42 7.65 5.08
CA PRO A 211 2.92 6.78 4.02
C PRO A 211 1.98 6.71 2.81
N ALA A 212 0.66 6.70 3.03
CA ALA A 212 -0.32 6.65 1.95
C ALA A 212 -0.29 7.93 1.12
N ILE A 213 -0.23 9.10 1.77
CA ILE A 213 -0.10 10.41 1.13
C ILE A 213 1.21 10.52 0.34
N ALA A 214 2.31 10.07 0.95
CA ALA A 214 3.63 10.06 0.30
C ALA A 214 3.62 9.19 -0.96
N THR A 215 3.04 7.99 -0.92
CA THR A 215 2.93 7.14 -2.11
C THR A 215 2.07 7.77 -3.20
N LEU A 216 0.95 8.43 -2.85
CA LEU A 216 0.13 9.15 -3.82
C LEU A 216 0.95 10.23 -4.53
N ALA A 217 1.72 11.00 -3.74
CA ALA A 217 2.62 12.02 -4.26
C ALA A 217 3.69 11.41 -5.17
N THR A 218 4.31 10.29 -4.78
CA THR A 218 5.27 9.55 -5.61
C THR A 218 4.66 9.14 -6.95
N GLY A 219 3.47 8.54 -6.92
CA GLY A 219 2.80 8.09 -8.14
C GLY A 219 2.48 9.24 -9.09
N ALA A 220 1.93 10.33 -8.56
CA ALA A 220 1.58 11.50 -9.37
C ALA A 220 2.82 12.27 -9.86
N ALA A 221 3.87 12.37 -9.04
CA ALA A 221 5.14 12.97 -9.44
C ALA A 221 5.79 12.18 -10.58
N ILE A 222 5.79 10.85 -10.53
CA ILE A 222 6.29 10.01 -11.63
C ILE A 222 5.55 10.33 -12.93
N SER A 223 4.22 10.34 -12.92
CA SER A 223 3.43 10.63 -14.12
C SER A 223 3.68 12.05 -14.64
N ALA A 224 3.88 13.02 -13.74
CA ALA A 224 4.21 14.39 -14.12
C ALA A 224 5.63 14.53 -14.70
N VAL A 225 6.61 13.81 -14.15
CA VAL A 225 7.98 13.74 -14.72
C VAL A 225 7.92 13.14 -16.13
N LEU A 226 7.19 12.03 -16.31
CA LEU A 226 7.03 11.38 -17.61
C LEU A 226 6.36 12.30 -18.64
N LEU A 227 5.48 13.21 -18.19
CA LEU A 227 4.83 14.20 -19.06
C LEU A 227 5.80 15.32 -19.51
N VAL A 228 6.66 15.78 -18.61
CA VAL A 228 7.60 16.89 -18.87
C VAL A 228 8.88 16.41 -19.59
N ALA A 229 9.26 15.14 -19.41
CA ALA A 229 10.48 14.54 -19.98
C ALA A 229 10.38 14.23 -21.49
N THR A 230 9.99 15.22 -22.29
CA THR A 230 9.78 15.13 -23.76
C THR A 230 10.87 14.40 -24.54
N PRO A 231 12.19 14.60 -24.33
CA PRO A 231 13.21 13.94 -25.14
C PRO A 231 13.32 12.44 -24.92
N ILE A 232 12.86 11.94 -23.77
CA ILE A 232 12.98 10.52 -23.39
C ILE A 232 11.64 9.80 -23.59
N THR A 233 10.53 10.42 -23.19
CA THR A 233 9.21 9.77 -23.13
C THR A 233 8.29 10.13 -24.29
N GLY A 234 8.66 11.10 -25.13
CA GLY A 234 7.73 11.75 -26.06
C GLY A 234 6.74 12.70 -25.38
N GLY A 235 6.89 12.92 -24.06
CA GLY A 235 6.08 13.84 -23.27
C GLY A 235 4.58 13.53 -23.33
N GLY A 236 3.78 14.54 -23.63
CA GLY A 236 2.32 14.40 -23.74
C GLY A 236 1.84 13.50 -24.89
N SER A 237 2.70 13.23 -25.89
CA SER A 237 2.37 12.33 -27.00
C SER A 237 2.66 10.86 -26.68
N GLY A 238 3.45 10.58 -25.64
CA GLY A 238 3.81 9.22 -25.25
C GLY A 238 4.67 8.48 -26.29
N ILE A 239 4.78 7.15 -26.10
CA ILE A 239 5.52 6.26 -26.99
C ILE A 239 4.52 5.40 -27.77
N ALA A 240 4.49 5.58 -29.08
CA ALA A 240 3.67 4.80 -30.01
C ALA A 240 4.49 3.75 -30.78
N GLN A 241 3.78 2.81 -31.40
CA GLN A 241 4.33 1.74 -32.23
C GLN A 241 5.24 0.82 -31.41
N ILE A 242 4.78 0.42 -30.23
CA ILE A 242 5.48 -0.59 -29.42
C ILE A 242 5.33 -1.95 -30.14
N PRO A 243 6.43 -2.67 -30.41
CA PRO A 243 6.38 -3.95 -31.10
C PRO A 243 5.49 -4.94 -30.36
N LEU A 244 4.78 -5.79 -31.12
CA LEU A 244 4.02 -6.88 -30.54
C LEU A 244 4.98 -7.85 -29.83
N PRO A 245 4.55 -8.49 -28.74
CA PRO A 245 5.43 -9.37 -27.98
C PRO A 245 5.73 -10.65 -28.74
N ASP A 246 7.03 -10.93 -28.90
CA ASP A 246 7.54 -12.18 -29.49
C ASP A 246 7.92 -13.19 -28.40
N ILE A 247 7.36 -14.40 -28.50
CA ILE A 247 7.76 -15.55 -27.66
C ILE A 247 8.50 -16.54 -28.55
N PHE A 248 9.81 -16.72 -28.33
CA PHE A 248 10.63 -17.71 -29.07
C PHE A 248 10.46 -17.66 -30.61
N GLY A 249 10.26 -16.47 -31.18
CA GLY A 249 10.07 -16.26 -32.63
C GLY A 249 8.63 -16.35 -33.13
N ILE A 250 7.64 -16.58 -32.25
CA ILE A 250 6.22 -16.52 -32.58
C ILE A 250 5.66 -15.15 -32.17
N GLN A 251 5.21 -14.38 -33.15
CA GLN A 251 4.51 -13.11 -32.95
C GLN A 251 3.11 -13.35 -32.36
N ILE A 252 2.86 -12.72 -31.20
CA ILE A 252 1.54 -12.73 -30.58
C ILE A 252 0.70 -11.63 -31.20
N SER A 253 -0.18 -12.00 -32.12
CA SER A 253 -1.08 -11.07 -32.81
C SER A 253 -2.55 -11.22 -32.39
N SER A 254 -2.93 -12.38 -31.84
CA SER A 254 -4.32 -12.65 -31.45
C SER A 254 -4.60 -12.26 -29.99
N THR A 255 -5.77 -11.69 -29.73
CA THR A 255 -6.27 -11.38 -28.37
C THR A 255 -6.25 -12.61 -27.45
N THR A 256 -6.52 -13.81 -27.99
CA THR A 256 -6.46 -15.07 -27.23
C THR A 256 -5.03 -15.43 -26.81
N GLN A 257 -4.04 -15.14 -27.66
CA GLN A 257 -2.63 -15.35 -27.34
C GLN A 257 -2.16 -14.34 -26.29
N PHE A 258 -2.60 -13.08 -26.36
CA PHE A 258 -2.35 -12.08 -25.32
C PHE A 258 -2.96 -12.48 -23.97
N TYR A 259 -4.17 -13.05 -23.98
CA TYR A 259 -4.80 -13.60 -22.78
C TYR A 259 -3.95 -14.72 -22.17
N ALA A 260 -3.50 -15.69 -22.98
CA ALA A 260 -2.64 -16.78 -22.53
C ALA A 260 -1.30 -16.28 -21.96
N LEU A 261 -0.66 -15.30 -22.62
CA LEU A 261 0.57 -14.65 -22.13
C LEU A 261 0.32 -13.96 -20.79
N GLY A 262 -0.72 -13.13 -20.69
CA GLY A 262 -1.05 -12.39 -19.47
C GLY A 262 -1.33 -13.33 -18.30
N LEU A 263 -1.97 -14.46 -18.59
CA LEU A 263 -2.25 -15.48 -17.60
C LEU A 263 -0.99 -16.21 -17.14
N GLY A 264 -0.09 -16.55 -18.06
CA GLY A 264 1.21 -17.13 -17.73
C GLY A 264 2.01 -16.21 -16.80
N ILE A 265 2.07 -14.91 -17.12
CA ILE A 265 2.73 -13.91 -16.27
C ILE A 265 2.04 -13.82 -14.90
N LEU A 266 0.71 -13.72 -14.86
CA LEU A 266 -0.03 -13.65 -13.60
C LEU A 266 0.23 -14.88 -12.72
N LEU A 267 0.26 -16.09 -13.28
CA LEU A 267 0.56 -17.33 -12.54
C LEU A 267 1.98 -17.30 -11.95
N VAL A 268 2.97 -16.85 -12.73
CA VAL A 268 4.35 -16.70 -12.25
C VAL A 268 4.41 -15.68 -11.10
N LEU A 269 3.73 -14.54 -11.23
CA LEU A 269 3.67 -13.51 -10.18
C LEU A 269 2.93 -14.01 -8.91
N ILE A 270 1.84 -14.76 -9.06
CA ILE A 270 1.14 -15.40 -7.94
C ILE A 270 2.06 -16.39 -7.23
N LEU A 271 2.79 -17.23 -7.98
CA LEU A 271 3.74 -18.19 -7.42
C LEU A 271 4.86 -17.47 -6.66
N LEU A 272 5.39 -16.38 -7.24
CA LEU A 272 6.40 -15.54 -6.61
C LEU A 272 5.89 -14.98 -5.27
N VAL A 273 4.71 -14.35 -5.25
CA VAL A 273 4.12 -13.81 -4.02
C VAL A 273 3.80 -14.90 -3.01
N HIS A 274 3.33 -16.07 -3.46
CA HIS A 274 3.08 -17.20 -2.59
C HIS A 274 4.37 -17.71 -1.92
N ARG A 275 5.46 -17.84 -2.69
CA ARG A 275 6.78 -18.23 -2.17
C ARG A 275 7.33 -17.18 -1.20
N LEU A 276 7.25 -15.89 -1.54
CA LEU A 276 7.67 -14.80 -0.66
C LEU A 276 6.88 -14.80 0.65
N GLY A 277 5.57 -14.98 0.60
CA GLY A 277 4.71 -15.01 1.79
C GLY A 277 5.03 -16.15 2.76
N ARG A 278 5.60 -17.26 2.27
CA ARG A 278 6.05 -18.41 3.08
C ARG A 278 7.50 -18.30 3.55
N SER A 279 8.28 -17.38 3.00
CA SER A 279 9.67 -17.18 3.35
C SER A 279 9.85 -16.40 4.67
N HIS A 280 11.09 -16.30 5.16
CA HIS A 280 11.44 -15.43 6.29
C HIS A 280 11.01 -13.98 6.06
N LEU A 281 11.12 -13.46 4.83
CA LEU A 281 10.69 -12.09 4.50
C LEU A 281 9.20 -11.89 4.77
N GLY A 282 8.37 -12.86 4.36
CA GLY A 282 6.93 -12.84 4.61
C GLY A 282 6.57 -12.97 6.09
N LEU A 283 7.40 -13.62 6.92
CA LEU A 283 7.23 -13.64 8.37
C LEU A 283 7.57 -12.28 8.98
N THR A 284 8.69 -11.67 8.58
CA THR A 284 9.12 -10.36 9.08
C THR A 284 8.13 -9.27 8.71
N TRP A 285 7.60 -9.24 7.48
CA TRP A 285 6.57 -8.27 7.10
C TRP A 285 5.28 -8.43 7.91
N ARG A 286 4.86 -9.67 8.18
CA ARG A 286 3.70 -9.91 9.06
C ARG A 286 3.93 -9.37 10.47
N ALA A 287 5.12 -9.59 11.04
CA ALA A 287 5.46 -9.04 12.35
C ALA A 287 5.42 -7.50 12.35
N ILE A 288 5.97 -6.85 11.32
CA ILE A 288 5.93 -5.39 11.16
C ILE A 288 4.50 -4.86 11.04
N ARG A 289 3.64 -5.59 10.30
CA ARG A 289 2.24 -5.24 10.10
C ARG A 289 1.40 -5.38 11.37
N ASP A 290 1.66 -6.42 12.17
CA ASP A 290 0.91 -6.68 13.41
C ASP A 290 1.25 -5.62 14.47
N ASP A 291 2.55 -5.39 14.71
CA ASP A 291 3.03 -4.31 15.59
C ASP A 291 4.46 -3.87 15.21
N GLU A 292 4.56 -2.68 14.60
CA GLU A 292 5.85 -2.12 14.19
C GLU A 292 6.75 -1.74 15.38
N VAL A 293 6.18 -1.40 16.53
CA VAL A 293 6.94 -1.05 17.74
C VAL A 293 7.54 -2.32 18.35
N ALA A 294 6.75 -3.39 18.46
CA ALA A 294 7.21 -4.70 18.93
C ALA A 294 8.24 -5.33 17.97
N ALA A 295 8.04 -5.21 16.66
CA ALA A 295 9.02 -5.67 15.68
C ALA A 295 10.37 -4.96 15.84
N ARG A 296 10.37 -3.65 16.10
CA ARG A 296 11.61 -2.88 16.34
C ARG A 296 12.29 -3.27 17.65
N SER A 297 11.55 -3.51 18.73
CA SER A 297 12.15 -3.96 19.99
C SER A 297 12.76 -5.36 19.87
N ALA A 298 12.26 -6.20 18.98
CA ALA A 298 12.84 -7.50 18.61
C ALA A 298 14.05 -7.41 17.66
N GLY A 299 14.54 -6.20 17.34
CA GLY A 299 15.73 -6.00 16.50
C GLY A 299 15.47 -5.99 14.99
N ILE A 300 14.21 -5.97 14.54
CA ILE A 300 13.88 -5.91 13.10
C ILE A 300 14.08 -4.48 12.58
N ALA A 301 14.92 -4.32 11.56
CA ALA A 301 15.12 -3.05 10.87
C ALA A 301 13.92 -2.69 9.97
N THR A 302 12.83 -2.18 10.57
CA THR A 302 11.56 -1.93 9.86
C THR A 302 11.67 -1.10 8.59
N PRO A 303 12.52 -0.05 8.48
CA PRO A 303 12.62 0.73 7.25
C PRO A 303 13.15 -0.08 6.06
N GLN A 304 14.12 -0.99 6.29
CA GLN A 304 14.73 -1.82 5.25
C GLN A 304 13.77 -2.91 4.74
N TYR A 305 12.98 -3.48 5.65
CA TYR A 305 11.95 -4.45 5.23
C TYR A 305 10.80 -3.75 4.50
N LYS A 306 10.42 -2.53 4.90
CA LYS A 306 9.45 -1.71 4.15
C LYS A 306 9.97 -1.35 2.76
N SER A 307 11.24 -0.96 2.63
CA SER A 307 11.84 -0.68 1.31
C SER A 307 11.77 -1.88 0.38
N LEU A 308 12.08 -3.06 0.90
CA LEU A 308 12.03 -4.31 0.15
C LEU A 308 10.59 -4.63 -0.29
N ALA A 309 9.59 -4.38 0.56
CA ALA A 309 8.19 -4.56 0.20
C ALA A 309 7.76 -3.61 -0.93
N PHE A 310 8.16 -2.35 -0.88
CA PHE A 310 7.91 -1.38 -1.96
C PHE A 310 8.65 -1.74 -3.24
N GLY A 311 9.89 -2.22 -3.16
CA GLY A 311 10.66 -2.66 -4.32
C GLY A 311 10.01 -3.87 -5.00
N ILE A 312 9.61 -4.90 -4.23
CA ILE A 312 8.95 -6.10 -4.79
C ILE A 312 7.55 -5.78 -5.31
N GLY A 313 6.80 -4.94 -4.61
CA GLY A 313 5.53 -4.43 -5.13
C GLY A 313 5.72 -3.63 -6.43
N GLY A 314 6.74 -2.77 -6.48
CA GLY A 314 7.15 -2.04 -7.67
C GLY A 314 7.55 -2.95 -8.82
N PHE A 315 8.26 -4.04 -8.55
CA PHE A 315 8.59 -5.06 -9.54
C PHE A 315 7.34 -5.65 -10.20
N ILE A 316 6.39 -6.11 -9.37
CA ILE A 316 5.15 -6.74 -9.83
C ILE A 316 4.31 -5.74 -10.64
N ALA A 317 4.16 -4.52 -10.13
CA ALA A 317 3.44 -3.45 -10.82
C ALA A 317 4.13 -3.04 -12.13
N GLY A 318 5.47 -3.05 -12.16
CA GLY A 318 6.26 -2.74 -13.34
C GLY A 318 6.11 -3.80 -14.45
N VAL A 319 6.13 -5.09 -14.08
CA VAL A 319 5.82 -6.19 -15.02
C VAL A 319 4.39 -6.06 -15.55
N ALA A 320 3.44 -5.70 -14.69
CA ALA A 320 2.06 -5.45 -15.12
C ALA A 320 1.95 -4.25 -16.07
N GLY A 321 2.75 -3.19 -15.85
CA GLY A 321 2.87 -2.05 -16.76
C GLY A 321 3.47 -2.43 -18.11
N ALA A 322 4.48 -3.32 -18.13
CA ALA A 322 5.05 -3.85 -19.36
C ALA A 322 3.99 -4.60 -20.18
N PHE A 323 3.17 -5.43 -19.51
CA PHE A 323 2.05 -6.11 -20.16
C PHE A 323 0.99 -5.13 -20.69
N TRP A 324 0.66 -4.08 -19.92
CA TRP A 324 -0.26 -3.03 -20.37
C TRP A 324 0.26 -2.32 -21.63
N ALA A 325 1.54 -1.95 -21.66
CA ALA A 325 2.16 -1.31 -22.80
C ALA A 325 2.11 -2.18 -24.06
N ALA A 326 2.42 -3.47 -23.92
CA ALA A 326 2.37 -4.43 -25.03
C ALA A 326 0.95 -4.68 -25.53
N GLN A 327 -0.06 -4.65 -24.65
CA GLN A 327 -1.46 -4.84 -25.04
C GLN A 327 -1.97 -3.73 -25.96
N PHE A 328 -1.69 -2.47 -25.64
CA PHE A 328 -2.22 -1.33 -26.37
C PHE A 328 -1.31 -0.82 -27.50
N GLY A 329 -0.04 -1.26 -27.53
CA GLY A 329 0.94 -0.79 -28.53
C GLY A 329 1.32 0.69 -28.40
N PHE A 330 0.83 1.34 -27.35
CA PHE A 330 0.95 2.77 -27.09
C PHE A 330 0.88 3.05 -25.59
N VAL A 331 1.69 3.97 -25.11
CA VAL A 331 1.71 4.41 -23.71
C VAL A 331 1.77 5.93 -23.64
N GLU A 332 0.81 6.54 -22.94
CA GLU A 332 0.76 7.98 -22.65
C GLU A 332 0.78 8.24 -21.14
N PRO A 333 1.46 9.30 -20.63
CA PRO A 333 1.57 9.54 -19.19
C PRO A 333 0.22 9.82 -18.51
N LYS A 334 -0.74 10.41 -19.24
CA LYS A 334 -2.05 10.82 -18.71
C LYS A 334 -2.93 9.65 -18.27
N ILE A 335 -2.67 8.45 -18.79
CA ILE A 335 -3.36 7.21 -18.39
C ILE A 335 -3.07 6.91 -16.92
N PHE A 336 -1.85 7.18 -16.46
CA PHE A 336 -1.37 6.87 -15.11
C PHE A 336 -1.69 7.98 -14.11
N ASN A 337 -2.96 8.33 -13.99
CA ASN A 337 -3.43 9.34 -13.07
C ASN A 337 -3.75 8.76 -11.67
N PRO A 338 -3.96 9.61 -10.64
CA PRO A 338 -4.36 9.15 -9.31
C PRO A 338 -5.68 8.34 -9.29
N ASN A 339 -6.60 8.58 -10.23
CA ASN A 339 -7.85 7.80 -10.32
C ASN A 339 -7.57 6.32 -10.59
N LEU A 340 -6.61 6.01 -11.47
CA LEU A 340 -6.17 4.64 -11.72
C LEU A 340 -5.61 3.99 -10.43
N SER A 341 -4.87 4.76 -9.62
CA SER A 341 -4.39 4.26 -8.32
C SER A 341 -5.53 3.95 -7.35
N PHE A 342 -6.54 4.82 -7.26
CA PHE A 342 -7.72 4.54 -6.44
C PHE A 342 -8.50 3.33 -6.92
N GLN A 343 -8.63 3.16 -8.24
CA GLN A 343 -9.24 1.97 -8.82
C GLN A 343 -8.49 0.69 -8.41
N ILE A 344 -7.15 0.68 -8.46
CA ILE A 344 -6.35 -0.46 -8.01
C ILE A 344 -6.56 -0.75 -6.53
N VAL A 345 -6.56 0.30 -5.69
CA VAL A 345 -6.79 0.15 -4.25
C VAL A 345 -8.17 -0.45 -4.00
N ILE A 346 -9.20 0.02 -4.71
CA ILE A 346 -10.55 -0.53 -4.64
C ILE A 346 -10.52 -2.02 -5.02
N ILE A 347 -9.92 -2.40 -6.15
CA ILE A 347 -9.77 -3.81 -6.55
C ILE A 347 -9.14 -4.65 -5.43
N ALA A 348 -8.04 -4.16 -4.84
CA ALA A 348 -7.33 -4.87 -3.79
C ALA A 348 -8.16 -5.00 -2.50
N VAL A 349 -8.91 -3.97 -2.11
CA VAL A 349 -9.85 -4.00 -0.96
C VAL A 349 -11.01 -4.95 -1.24
N LEU A 350 -11.65 -4.82 -2.40
CA LEU A 350 -12.83 -5.60 -2.80
C LEU A 350 -12.54 -7.10 -2.78
N GLY A 351 -11.41 -7.51 -3.37
CA GLY A 351 -11.01 -8.91 -3.41
C GLY A 351 -10.55 -9.43 -2.05
N SER A 352 -9.36 -8.99 -1.64
CA SER A 352 -8.75 -9.11 -0.31
C SER A 352 -7.28 -8.70 -0.41
N MET A 353 -6.80 -7.84 0.50
CA MET A 353 -5.38 -7.48 0.54
C MET A 353 -4.47 -8.62 1.04
N LEU A 354 -5.01 -9.59 1.78
CA LEU A 354 -4.19 -10.61 2.46
C LEU A 354 -3.84 -11.81 1.59
N ARG A 355 -4.49 -11.99 0.44
CA ARG A 355 -4.35 -13.20 -0.38
C ARG A 355 -4.18 -12.83 -1.85
N PRO A 356 -3.24 -13.47 -2.58
CA PRO A 356 -3.01 -13.19 -4.00
C PRO A 356 -4.24 -13.51 -4.86
N PHE A 357 -5.02 -14.53 -4.48
CA PHE A 357 -6.29 -14.85 -5.16
C PHE A 357 -7.34 -13.73 -5.01
N GLY A 358 -7.27 -12.94 -3.93
CA GLY A 358 -8.11 -11.77 -3.74
C GLY A 358 -7.94 -10.76 -4.87
N ALA A 359 -6.70 -10.50 -5.32
CA ALA A 359 -6.45 -9.60 -6.43
C ALA A 359 -7.20 -10.02 -7.70
N VAL A 360 -7.19 -11.31 -8.04
CA VAL A 360 -7.89 -11.84 -9.21
C VAL A 360 -9.40 -11.68 -9.08
N LEU A 361 -9.98 -12.08 -7.95
CA LEU A 361 -11.42 -11.96 -7.73
C LEU A 361 -11.87 -10.49 -7.73
N GLY A 362 -11.11 -9.60 -7.09
CA GLY A 362 -11.38 -8.17 -7.08
C GLY A 362 -11.40 -7.59 -8.49
N SER A 363 -10.47 -8.02 -9.36
CA SER A 363 -10.42 -7.57 -10.75
C SER A 363 -11.59 -8.12 -11.57
N ILE A 364 -11.97 -9.39 -11.39
CA ILE A 364 -13.14 -9.97 -12.06
C ILE A 364 -14.40 -9.21 -11.66
N VAL A 365 -14.58 -8.95 -10.36
CA VAL A 365 -15.79 -8.30 -9.84
C VAL A 365 -15.84 -6.84 -10.26
N LEU A 366 -14.74 -6.10 -10.13
CA LEU A 366 -14.75 -4.70 -10.50
C LEU A 366 -14.70 -4.52 -12.01
N VAL A 367 -13.70 -5.05 -12.70
CA VAL A 367 -13.54 -4.83 -14.14
C VAL A 367 -14.62 -5.59 -14.92
N GLY A 368 -14.80 -6.87 -14.64
CA GLY A 368 -15.83 -7.68 -15.29
C GLY A 368 -17.24 -7.29 -14.88
N GLY A 369 -17.50 -7.04 -13.60
CA GLY A 369 -18.84 -6.62 -13.15
C GLY A 369 -19.25 -5.26 -13.72
N LEU A 370 -18.34 -4.28 -13.78
CA LEU A 370 -18.64 -2.97 -14.39
C LEU A 370 -18.91 -3.06 -15.90
N GLU A 371 -18.39 -4.09 -16.55
CA GLU A 371 -18.61 -4.31 -17.97
C GLU A 371 -20.04 -4.75 -18.28
N LEU A 372 -20.69 -5.52 -17.38
CA LEU A 372 -22.11 -5.80 -17.49
C LEU A 372 -22.98 -4.53 -17.40
N PHE A 373 -22.49 -3.49 -16.73
CA PHE A 373 -23.17 -2.19 -16.62
C PHE A 373 -22.83 -1.22 -17.76
N ARG A 374 -22.09 -1.65 -18.80
CA ARG A 374 -21.71 -0.80 -19.94
C ARG A 374 -22.92 -0.18 -20.67
N VAL A 375 -24.08 -0.84 -20.63
CA VAL A 375 -25.31 -0.40 -21.30
C VAL A 375 -25.82 0.95 -20.77
N ALA A 376 -25.39 1.39 -19.59
CA ALA A 376 -25.75 2.67 -19.00
C ALA A 376 -24.51 3.60 -18.84
N SER A 377 -23.96 4.05 -19.98
CA SER A 377 -22.68 4.77 -20.06
C SER A 377 -22.63 6.06 -19.21
N GLU A 378 -23.74 6.80 -19.10
CA GLU A 378 -23.83 8.04 -18.32
C GLU A 378 -23.89 7.81 -16.80
N THR A 379 -24.51 6.72 -16.35
CA THR A 379 -24.64 6.38 -14.92
C THR A 379 -23.51 5.52 -14.38
N ARG A 380 -22.52 5.12 -15.21
CA ARG A 380 -21.40 4.26 -14.81
C ARG A 380 -20.64 4.75 -13.57
N LEU A 381 -20.35 6.06 -13.48
CA LEU A 381 -19.64 6.66 -12.34
C LEU A 381 -20.49 6.65 -11.06
N LEU A 382 -21.81 6.84 -11.17
CA LEU A 382 -22.74 6.73 -10.05
C LEU A 382 -22.86 5.28 -9.58
N ILE A 383 -22.98 4.34 -10.51
CA ILE A 383 -22.98 2.89 -10.22
C ILE A 383 -21.68 2.50 -9.52
N TYR A 384 -20.53 3.00 -9.98
CA TYR A 384 -19.23 2.78 -9.33
C TYR A 384 -19.26 3.20 -7.86
N GLY A 385 -19.75 4.40 -7.56
CA GLY A 385 -19.87 4.92 -6.20
C GLY A 385 -20.83 4.12 -5.32
N VAL A 386 -22.00 3.76 -5.86
CA VAL A 386 -23.02 2.99 -5.13
C VAL A 386 -22.57 1.56 -4.86
N VAL A 387 -22.01 0.86 -5.85
CA VAL A 387 -21.48 -0.50 -5.67
C VAL A 387 -20.35 -0.49 -4.64
N LEU A 388 -19.47 0.51 -4.68
CA LEU A 388 -18.41 0.66 -3.69
C LEU A 388 -18.97 0.92 -2.29
N LEU A 389 -19.95 1.81 -2.15
CA LEU A 389 -20.62 2.11 -0.88
C LEU A 389 -21.32 0.87 -0.31
N LEU A 390 -22.11 0.18 -1.13
CA LEU A 390 -22.79 -1.05 -0.74
C LEU A 390 -21.77 -2.11 -0.32
N LEU A 391 -20.65 -2.26 -1.02
CA LEU A 391 -19.70 -3.29 -0.68
C LEU A 391 -18.87 -2.95 0.57
N ILE A 392 -18.53 -1.68 0.80
CA ILE A 392 -17.94 -1.24 2.06
C ILE A 392 -18.95 -1.46 3.21
N TRP A 393 -20.23 -1.22 2.97
CA TRP A 393 -21.30 -1.41 3.96
C TRP A 393 -21.51 -2.90 4.29
N PHE A 394 -21.55 -3.78 3.29
CA PHE A 394 -21.83 -5.20 3.48
C PHE A 394 -20.58 -6.02 3.87
N ARG A 395 -19.39 -5.68 3.36
CA ARG A 395 -18.18 -6.51 3.47
C ARG A 395 -16.88 -5.67 3.54
N PRO A 396 -16.63 -4.93 4.63
CA PRO A 396 -15.45 -4.06 4.77
C PRO A 396 -14.10 -4.79 4.78
N GLN A 397 -14.10 -6.13 4.91
CA GLN A 397 -12.87 -6.94 4.92
C GLN A 397 -12.46 -7.47 3.53
N GLY A 398 -13.33 -7.33 2.52
CA GLY A 398 -13.18 -7.93 1.19
C GLY A 398 -13.90 -9.28 1.05
N MET A 399 -14.15 -9.68 -0.19
CA MET A 399 -15.01 -10.83 -0.53
C MET A 399 -14.43 -12.18 -0.07
N TRP A 400 -13.11 -12.33 -0.03
CA TRP A 400 -12.45 -13.62 0.27
C TRP A 400 -12.07 -13.82 1.75
N THR A 401 -12.19 -12.81 2.59
CA THR A 401 -12.03 -12.97 4.06
C THR A 401 -13.32 -13.48 4.66
N LEU A 402 -13.31 -14.73 5.12
CA LEU A 402 -14.39 -15.28 5.93
C LEU A 402 -14.50 -14.44 7.22
N PRO A 403 -15.70 -13.96 7.56
CA PRO A 403 -15.90 -13.22 8.79
C PRO A 403 -15.71 -14.18 9.98
N LEU A 404 -14.87 -13.77 10.93
CA LEU A 404 -14.66 -14.44 12.21
C LEU A 404 -15.80 -14.39 13.27
N PRO A 405 -17.00 -13.79 13.09
CA PRO A 405 -18.01 -13.82 14.15
C PRO A 405 -18.56 -15.23 14.44
N PHE A 406 -18.74 -16.09 13.43
CA PHE A 406 -19.47 -17.35 13.61
C PHE A 406 -18.64 -18.49 14.20
N ALA A 407 -17.33 -18.54 13.91
CA ALA A 407 -16.46 -19.61 14.41
C ALA A 407 -16.18 -19.51 15.93
N ARG A 408 -16.35 -18.34 16.54
CA ARG A 408 -16.23 -18.17 17.99
C ARG A 408 -17.45 -18.66 18.75
N LEU A 409 -18.62 -18.73 18.09
CA LEU A 409 -19.85 -19.22 18.72
C LEU A 409 -19.83 -20.75 18.87
N PHE A 410 -19.29 -21.47 17.89
CA PHE A 410 -19.21 -22.94 17.96
C PHE A 410 -18.01 -23.46 18.74
N ARG A 411 -16.93 -22.68 18.91
CA ARG A 411 -15.77 -23.11 19.70
C ARG A 411 -15.94 -22.97 21.21
N ARG A 412 -17.05 -22.36 21.67
CA ARG A 412 -17.47 -22.40 23.07
C ARG A 412 -18.27 -23.67 23.44
N ALA A 413 -18.73 -24.44 22.45
CA ALA A 413 -19.49 -25.68 22.71
C ALA A 413 -18.58 -26.87 23.08
N ASP A 414 -17.32 -26.87 22.65
CA ASP A 414 -16.37 -27.98 22.89
C ASP A 414 -15.35 -27.71 24.02
N ALA A 415 -15.43 -26.57 24.71
CA ALA A 415 -14.63 -26.30 25.90
C ALA A 415 -15.39 -26.70 27.19
N GLY A 416 -15.91 -27.93 27.19
CA GLY A 416 -16.49 -28.56 28.37
C GLY A 416 -15.41 -29.20 29.24
N THR A 417 -14.63 -28.39 29.94
CA THR A 417 -14.00 -28.73 31.23
C THR A 417 -13.54 -27.43 31.89
N PRO A 418 -14.15 -26.98 33.00
CA PRO A 418 -13.57 -25.90 33.79
C PRO A 418 -12.30 -26.44 34.46
N VAL A 419 -11.14 -25.94 34.04
CA VAL A 419 -9.94 -26.04 34.89
C VAL A 419 -10.21 -25.12 36.07
N VAL A 420 -10.43 -25.76 37.22
CA VAL A 420 -10.64 -25.17 38.53
C VAL A 420 -9.60 -24.08 38.78
N ALA A 421 -10.08 -22.89 39.12
CA ALA A 421 -9.28 -21.82 39.66
C ALA A 421 -8.81 -22.24 41.06
N GLU A 422 -7.58 -22.71 41.16
CA GLU A 422 -6.89 -22.93 42.42
C GLU A 422 -5.60 -22.12 42.42
N GLN A 423 -5.71 -20.83 42.72
CA GLN A 423 -4.60 -19.99 43.21
C GLN A 423 -5.12 -18.69 43.83
N SER A 424 -6.04 -18.84 44.79
CA SER A 424 -6.43 -17.79 45.74
C SER A 424 -6.72 -18.43 47.11
N ALA A 425 -5.76 -19.18 47.66
CA ALA A 425 -5.80 -19.69 49.04
C ALA A 425 -4.41 -20.06 49.54
N SER A 426 -3.54 -19.07 49.74
CA SER A 426 -2.38 -19.18 50.64
C SER A 426 -2.02 -17.82 51.25
N ALA A 427 -3.06 -17.06 51.64
CA ALA A 427 -2.95 -15.99 52.62
C ALA A 427 -3.53 -16.51 53.94
N GLY A 428 -2.65 -17.02 54.80
CA GLY A 428 -2.97 -17.35 56.20
C GLY A 428 -2.65 -18.79 56.58
N LEU A 429 -1.38 -19.06 56.95
CA LEU A 429 -0.94 -19.96 58.05
C LEU A 429 0.55 -20.32 57.88
N VAL A 430 1.46 -19.44 58.32
CA VAL A 430 2.66 -19.83 59.09
C VAL A 430 2.99 -18.66 60.02
N GLY A 431 2.72 -18.87 61.31
CA GLY A 431 3.01 -17.91 62.37
C GLY A 431 4.48 -17.89 62.78
N THR A 432 4.86 -16.73 63.35
CA THR A 432 5.69 -16.59 64.56
C THR A 432 6.78 -17.63 64.79
N LEU A 433 8.03 -17.31 64.44
CA LEU A 433 9.19 -17.73 65.24
C LEU A 433 10.26 -16.63 65.26
N THR A 434 10.35 -16.03 66.44
CA THR A 434 11.45 -15.28 67.07
C THR A 434 12.83 -15.89 66.76
N PRO A 435 13.90 -15.10 66.55
CA PRO A 435 15.26 -15.60 66.71
C PRO A 435 15.71 -15.33 68.15
N ALA A 436 15.62 -16.35 69.01
CA ALA A 436 16.34 -16.41 70.28
C ALA A 436 17.63 -17.22 70.05
N GLY A 437 18.77 -16.66 70.46
CA GLY A 437 20.10 -17.10 70.06
C GLY A 437 20.68 -18.31 70.79
N ARG A 438 21.80 -18.79 70.22
CA ARG A 438 22.99 -19.45 70.81
C ARG A 438 23.83 -19.95 69.64
N ALA A 439 25.16 -19.98 69.62
CA ALA A 439 26.26 -19.37 70.35
C ALA A 439 27.55 -19.86 69.65
N ARG A 440 28.62 -19.04 69.66
CA ARG A 440 30.04 -19.36 69.36
C ARG A 440 30.38 -19.50 67.86
N THR A 441 31.44 -18.89 67.30
CA THR A 441 32.76 -18.48 67.85
C THR A 441 33.45 -17.44 66.95
N GLY A 442 34.17 -16.48 67.59
CA GLY A 442 35.36 -15.72 67.12
C GLY A 442 35.22 -14.76 65.93
N ALA A 443 35.79 -13.56 65.88
CA ALA A 443 36.68 -12.81 66.76
C ALA A 443 36.76 -11.35 66.26
N ALA A 444 37.17 -10.43 67.15
CA ALA A 444 37.73 -9.08 66.90
C ALA A 444 36.78 -8.01 66.28
N GLU A 445 36.72 -6.73 66.67
CA GLU A 445 37.46 -5.91 67.65
C GLU A 445 36.85 -4.48 67.63
N ARG A 446 36.63 -3.85 68.81
CA ARG A 446 36.60 -2.39 69.16
C ARG A 446 35.53 -1.49 68.48
N THR A 447 34.94 -0.42 69.04
CA THR A 447 35.03 0.40 70.28
C THR A 447 33.85 1.40 70.22
N GLY A 448 32.98 1.53 71.22
CA GLY A 448 32.93 2.73 72.10
C GLY A 448 31.62 3.56 71.93
N PRO A 449 31.08 4.25 72.97
CA PRO A 449 29.62 4.41 73.15
C PRO A 449 29.07 5.85 73.39
N ALA A 450 27.72 5.95 73.37
CA ALA A 450 26.82 6.79 74.18
C ALA A 450 26.68 8.32 73.96
N GLU A 451 25.44 8.79 73.78
CA GLU A 451 24.73 9.89 74.49
C GLU A 451 23.35 10.14 73.81
N ARG A 452 22.20 9.87 74.44
CA ARG A 452 21.39 10.68 75.38
C ARG A 452 20.63 11.87 74.75
N THR A 453 19.30 11.85 74.99
CA THR A 453 18.35 12.98 75.24
C THR A 453 18.18 14.03 74.14
N GLY A 454 17.01 14.56 73.78
CA GLY A 454 15.68 14.60 74.38
C GLY A 454 15.01 15.92 73.92
N THR A 455 13.68 15.88 73.78
CA THR A 455 12.70 16.99 73.95
C THR A 455 12.59 18.16 72.94
N ASP A 456 11.31 18.58 72.81
CA ASP A 456 10.67 19.76 72.20
C ASP A 456 10.58 19.85 70.67
N GLY A 457 9.44 20.16 70.04
CA GLY A 457 8.20 20.80 70.53
C GLY A 457 7.96 22.10 69.74
N GLY A 458 6.73 22.31 69.21
CA GLY A 458 6.29 23.56 68.56
C GLY A 458 6.34 23.50 67.02
N GLU A 459 5.26 23.30 66.25
CA GLU A 459 4.03 24.11 66.03
C GLU A 459 4.23 25.37 65.16
N GLU A 460 3.21 25.62 64.32
CA GLU A 460 2.85 26.83 63.55
C GLU A 460 3.43 27.13 62.14
N THR A 461 2.61 26.76 61.15
CA THR A 461 1.92 27.61 60.15
C THR A 461 2.45 29.01 59.79
N ARG A 462 2.63 29.24 58.47
CA ARG A 462 2.08 30.32 57.59
C ARG A 462 3.11 30.80 56.56
N SER A 463 2.85 30.52 55.29
CA SER A 463 2.38 31.51 54.28
C SER A 463 2.07 30.81 52.98
#